data_AF-A0A9P6JML3-F1
#
_entry.id   AF-A0A9P6JML3-F1
#
_cell.length_a   1.000
_cell.length_b   1.000
_cell.length_c   1.000
_cell.angle_alpha   90.00
_cell.angle_beta   90.00
_cell.angle_gamma   90.00
#
_symmetry.space_group_name_H-M   'P 1'
#
loop_
_entity.id
_entity.type
_entity.pdbx_description
1 polymer ?
#
loop_
_entity_poly.entity_id
_entity_poly.type
_entity_poly.pdbx_seq_one_letter_code
_entity_poly.pdbx_strand_id
1 'polypeptide(L)'
;MQVEAYPSPCIKNYTMASPTSISTSVSSTTTASIGTSRTSSTSPSSTATSSSSSPRSNLAPMPVVDPSVDVHRVLLLLDVQKAMLDPPPIGVPASKSVHANLDKILAHARAALPVPLIIHVRNNGDSGDPDEPLASGWELIFPPSNHEIVIDKRKNNAFAGTRLAEIIPSAAEIVVAGFQTDYSIRATCSAALGRGNEVLLIKEAHATHDRIEVLHGGGITAAYRIEAEIEAELEEAGVHLLDMKDVPGIFENR
;
A
#
# COMPACT_ATOMS: atom_id res chain seq x y z
N MET A 1 -0.31 22.51 -14.33
CA MET A 1 -1.67 21.96 -14.14
C MET A 1 -1.60 21.15 -12.85
N GLN A 2 -2.12 21.70 -11.74
CA GLN A 2 -2.03 21.07 -10.42
C GLN A 2 -3.00 19.89 -10.37
N VAL A 3 -2.47 18.68 -10.18
CA VAL A 3 -3.27 17.49 -9.92
C VAL A 3 -3.68 17.57 -8.45
N GLU A 4 -4.94 17.89 -8.22
CA GLU A 4 -5.54 17.97 -6.90
C GLU A 4 -5.62 16.54 -6.33
N ALA A 5 -4.90 16.29 -5.23
CA ALA A 5 -4.91 15.01 -4.55
C ALA A 5 -6.26 14.83 -3.86
N TYR A 6 -7.12 13.97 -4.40
CA TYR A 6 -8.35 13.55 -3.73
C TYR A 6 -8.00 12.82 -2.42
N PRO A 7 -8.59 13.21 -1.28
CA PRO A 7 -8.43 12.46 -0.03
C PRO A 7 -9.07 11.08 -0.19
N SER A 8 -8.32 10.03 0.16
CA SER A 8 -8.75 8.64 0.13
C SER A 8 -9.98 8.43 1.04
N PRO A 9 -11.12 7.96 0.52
CA PRO A 9 -12.11 7.31 1.36
C PRO A 9 -11.67 5.85 1.50
N CYS A 10 -10.89 5.53 2.55
CA CYS A 10 -10.91 4.18 3.09
C CYS A 10 -12.36 3.90 3.45
N ILE A 11 -13.02 3.04 2.67
CA ILE A 11 -14.39 2.60 2.97
C ILE A 11 -14.27 1.82 4.28
N LYS A 12 -14.63 2.48 5.38
CA LYS A 12 -14.86 1.82 6.66
C LYS A 12 -15.88 0.72 6.41
N ASN A 13 -15.47 -0.52 6.60
CA ASN A 13 -16.35 -1.68 6.54
C ASN A 13 -17.52 -1.46 7.50
N TYR A 14 -18.70 -1.15 6.95
CA TYR A 14 -19.94 -1.21 7.70
C TYR A 14 -20.31 -2.68 7.86
N THR A 15 -19.92 -3.27 8.99
CA THR A 15 -20.47 -4.55 9.44
C THR A 15 -21.98 -4.39 9.58
N MET A 16 -22.76 -5.04 8.70
CA MET A 16 -24.20 -5.15 8.91
C MET A 16 -24.47 -6.00 10.16
N ALA A 17 -24.80 -5.34 11.26
CA ALA A 17 -25.33 -5.99 12.44
C ALA A 17 -26.68 -6.66 12.08
N SER A 18 -26.75 -7.97 12.25
CA SER A 18 -28.03 -8.70 12.18
C SER A 18 -28.90 -8.33 13.39
N PRO A 19 -30.23 -8.29 13.25
CA PRO A 19 -31.12 -7.76 14.28
C PRO A 19 -31.20 -8.72 15.48
N THR A 20 -30.74 -8.26 16.65
CA THR A 20 -30.86 -8.97 17.92
C THR A 20 -32.30 -8.91 18.42
N SER A 21 -32.87 -10.09 18.65
CA SER A 21 -34.18 -10.29 19.26
C SER A 21 -34.27 -9.68 20.66
N ILE A 22 -35.35 -8.96 20.89
CA ILE A 22 -35.76 -8.37 22.17
C ILE A 22 -35.95 -9.47 23.22
N SER A 23 -35.35 -9.30 24.40
CA SER A 23 -35.84 -9.92 25.64
C SER A 23 -35.70 -8.94 26.80
N THR A 24 -36.84 -8.56 27.33
CA THR A 24 -37.09 -7.75 28.53
C THR A 24 -36.75 -8.51 29.81
N SER A 25 -36.06 -7.86 30.75
CA SER A 25 -36.32 -8.04 32.19
C SER A 25 -35.89 -6.80 32.97
N VAL A 26 -36.55 -6.60 34.11
CA VAL A 26 -36.80 -5.33 34.81
C VAL A 26 -36.22 -5.40 36.24
N SER A 27 -35.79 -4.24 36.77
CA SER A 27 -35.56 -3.86 38.18
C SER A 27 -34.35 -4.50 38.91
N SER A 28 -33.67 -3.88 39.89
CA SER A 28 -34.07 -2.83 40.85
C SER A 28 -32.85 -2.18 41.53
N THR A 29 -33.08 -0.96 42.02
CA THR A 29 -32.28 -0.05 42.86
C THR A 29 -31.78 -0.65 44.19
N THR A 30 -30.63 -0.19 44.73
CA THR A 30 -30.43 0.09 46.17
C THR A 30 -29.25 1.06 46.38
N THR A 31 -29.45 1.96 47.34
CA THR A 31 -28.68 3.16 47.73
C THR A 31 -27.72 2.89 48.91
N ALA A 32 -26.83 3.86 49.16
CA ALA A 32 -26.19 4.25 50.44
C ALA A 32 -24.70 3.84 50.59
N SER A 33 -23.79 4.59 51.23
CA SER A 33 -23.72 5.98 51.72
C SER A 33 -22.30 6.20 52.27
N ILE A 34 -21.78 7.41 52.09
CA ILE A 34 -21.01 8.25 53.03
C ILE A 34 -19.72 7.67 53.69
N GLY A 35 -18.62 8.37 53.43
CA GLY A 35 -17.39 8.36 54.24
C GLY A 35 -16.56 9.62 54.00
N THR A 36 -16.82 10.66 54.79
CA THR A 36 -16.12 11.95 54.83
C THR A 36 -14.81 11.90 55.61
N SER A 37 -13.75 12.60 55.15
CA SER A 37 -12.83 13.48 55.93
C SER A 37 -11.60 13.80 55.05
N ARG A 38 -11.37 15.03 54.59
CA ARG A 38 -10.93 16.30 55.23
C ARG A 38 -9.42 16.54 55.06
N THR A 39 -9.12 17.69 54.43
CA THR A 39 -7.97 18.61 54.63
C THR A 39 -6.57 18.09 54.24
N SER A 40 -5.66 18.84 53.61
CA SER A 40 -5.49 20.28 53.39
C SER A 40 -4.26 20.50 52.49
N SER A 41 -4.21 21.64 51.78
CA SER A 41 -3.02 22.47 51.40
C SER A 41 -1.75 21.75 50.90
N THR A 42 -1.10 22.14 49.80
CA THR A 42 -0.50 23.45 49.54
C THR A 42 0.15 23.40 48.16
N SER A 43 0.08 24.48 47.37
CA SER A 43 0.95 24.68 46.20
C SER A 43 2.37 25.05 46.64
N PRO A 44 3.39 24.81 45.80
CA PRO A 44 3.99 25.98 45.14
C PRO A 44 4.35 25.75 43.67
N SER A 45 4.47 26.87 42.97
CA SER A 45 4.92 26.99 41.59
C SER A 45 6.37 26.53 41.43
N SER A 46 6.69 25.85 40.33
CA SER A 46 8.04 25.87 39.79
C SER A 46 8.00 25.90 38.26
N THR A 47 8.61 26.96 37.75
CA THR A 47 8.88 27.25 36.35
C THR A 47 9.85 26.20 35.81
N ALA A 48 9.46 25.44 34.79
CA ALA A 48 10.36 24.58 34.04
C ALA A 48 10.25 24.91 32.55
N THR A 49 11.37 25.40 32.05
CA THR A 49 11.68 25.81 30.68
C THR A 49 11.41 24.68 29.69
N SER A 50 10.54 24.92 28.70
CA SER A 50 10.27 23.98 27.62
C SER A 50 11.41 23.98 26.61
N SER A 51 12.37 23.05 26.77
CA SER A 51 13.33 22.72 25.71
C SER A 51 12.65 21.81 24.69
N SER A 52 12.29 22.39 23.55
CA SER A 52 11.76 21.68 22.38
C SER A 52 12.86 20.86 21.70
N SER A 53 13.01 19.59 22.06
CA SER A 53 13.75 18.62 21.25
C SER A 53 12.76 17.94 20.29
N SER A 54 12.80 18.35 19.02
CA SER A 54 12.11 17.60 17.96
C SER A 54 12.73 16.19 17.86
N PRO A 55 11.93 15.11 17.79
CA PRO A 55 12.49 13.78 17.61
C PRO A 55 13.09 13.68 16.21
N ARG A 56 14.41 13.44 16.14
CA ARG A 56 15.08 13.05 14.89
C ARG A 56 14.43 11.75 14.40
N SER A 57 13.89 11.79 13.19
CA SER A 57 13.34 10.64 12.49
C SER A 57 14.38 9.52 12.43
N ASN A 58 14.12 8.44 13.15
CA ASN A 58 14.98 7.26 13.21
C ASN A 58 14.70 6.41 11.95
N LEU A 59 15.14 6.87 10.78
CA LEU A 59 15.09 6.08 9.55
C LEU A 59 16.21 5.03 9.60
N ALA A 60 15.86 3.79 9.26
CA ALA A 60 16.82 2.70 9.11
C ALA A 60 17.96 3.09 8.14
N PRO A 61 19.20 2.59 8.37
CA PRO A 61 20.31 2.82 7.44
C PRO A 61 19.99 2.29 6.04
N MET A 62 20.51 2.96 5.02
CA MET A 62 20.33 2.57 3.62
C MET A 62 20.72 1.11 3.40
N PRO A 63 19.91 0.31 2.67
CA PRO A 63 20.47 -0.83 1.98
C PRO A 63 21.56 -0.30 1.05
N VAL A 64 22.76 -0.85 1.19
CA VAL A 64 23.91 -0.47 0.36
C VAL A 64 23.61 -0.98 -1.05
N VAL A 65 23.14 -0.09 -1.91
CA VAL A 65 23.11 -0.34 -3.36
C VAL A 65 24.56 -0.23 -3.83
N ASP A 66 25.09 -1.33 -4.37
CA ASP A 66 26.42 -1.32 -4.97
C ASP A 66 26.41 -0.37 -6.18
N PRO A 67 27.22 0.72 -6.17
CA PRO A 67 27.25 1.71 -7.24
C PRO A 67 27.77 1.17 -8.58
N SER A 68 28.21 -0.09 -8.64
CA SER A 68 28.57 -0.80 -9.87
C SER A 68 27.40 -1.52 -10.55
N VAL A 69 26.21 -1.57 -9.93
CA VAL A 69 24.99 -2.05 -10.60
C VAL A 69 24.48 -0.94 -11.51
N ASP A 70 24.74 -1.09 -12.81
CA ASP A 70 24.11 -0.27 -13.85
C ASP A 70 22.61 -0.59 -13.83
N VAL A 71 21.82 0.18 -13.08
CA VAL A 71 20.42 -0.15 -12.79
C VAL A 71 19.56 0.16 -14.02
N HIS A 72 19.62 -0.71 -15.01
CA HIS A 72 18.78 -0.60 -16.20
C HIS A 72 17.34 -1.03 -15.93
N ARG A 73 17.12 -1.98 -15.02
CA ARG A 73 15.78 -2.57 -14.77
C ARG A 73 15.49 -2.75 -13.28
N VAL A 74 14.30 -2.32 -12.89
CA VAL A 74 13.76 -2.43 -11.53
C VAL A 74 12.45 -3.20 -11.57
N LEU A 75 12.29 -4.24 -10.73
CA LEU A 75 10.99 -4.79 -10.41
C LEU A 75 10.45 -4.09 -9.17
N LEU A 76 9.34 -3.36 -9.33
CA LEU A 76 8.66 -2.63 -8.27
C LEU A 76 7.34 -3.34 -7.92
N LEU A 77 7.36 -4.06 -6.79
CA LEU A 77 6.18 -4.73 -6.23
C LEU A 77 5.48 -3.78 -5.26
N LEU A 78 4.30 -3.28 -5.66
CA LEU A 78 3.52 -2.31 -4.89
C LEU A 78 2.47 -3.01 -4.02
N ASP A 79 2.51 -2.77 -2.71
CA ASP A 79 1.48 -3.15 -1.74
C ASP A 79 1.09 -4.64 -1.79
N VAL A 80 2.08 -5.51 -2.05
CA VAL A 80 1.88 -6.97 -2.13
C VAL A 80 1.83 -7.58 -0.72
N GLN A 81 0.82 -7.15 0.03
CA GLN A 81 0.59 -7.47 1.43
C GLN A 81 -0.52 -8.50 1.59
N LYS A 82 -0.52 -9.19 2.73
CA LYS A 82 -1.49 -10.26 3.03
C LYS A 82 -2.95 -9.81 2.88
N ALA A 83 -3.29 -8.63 3.38
CA ALA A 83 -4.66 -8.11 3.32
C ALA A 83 -5.23 -8.08 1.89
N MET A 84 -4.42 -7.67 0.90
CA MET A 84 -4.86 -7.59 -0.50
C MET A 84 -5.15 -8.96 -1.12
N LEU A 85 -4.55 -10.01 -0.57
CA LEU A 85 -4.62 -11.39 -1.08
C LEU A 85 -5.47 -12.32 -0.22
N ASP A 86 -6.06 -11.81 0.88
CA ASP A 86 -7.01 -12.55 1.70
C ASP A 86 -8.28 -12.91 0.89
N PRO A 87 -9.09 -13.86 1.38
CA PRO A 87 -10.36 -14.17 0.74
C PRO A 87 -11.27 -12.93 0.64
N PRO A 88 -11.93 -12.70 -0.50
CA PRO A 88 -12.93 -11.65 -0.62
C PRO A 88 -14.03 -11.77 0.46
N PRO A 89 -14.55 -10.66 0.98
CA PRO A 89 -14.34 -9.29 0.49
C PRO A 89 -13.16 -8.54 1.13
N ILE A 90 -12.32 -9.20 1.95
CA ILE A 90 -11.17 -8.54 2.58
C ILE A 90 -10.10 -8.22 1.54
N GLY A 91 -9.72 -9.22 0.74
CA GLY A 91 -8.85 -9.04 -0.41
C GLY A 91 -9.62 -8.86 -1.71
N VAL A 92 -8.88 -8.59 -2.79
CA VAL A 92 -9.47 -8.34 -4.11
C VAL A 92 -10.16 -9.58 -4.68
N PRO A 93 -11.19 -9.43 -5.53
CA PRO A 93 -11.86 -10.56 -6.17
C PRO A 93 -10.91 -11.51 -6.91
N ALA A 94 -9.86 -10.97 -7.54
CA ALA A 94 -8.86 -11.72 -8.31
C ALA A 94 -7.71 -12.30 -7.47
N SER A 95 -7.78 -12.31 -6.13
CA SER A 95 -6.65 -12.57 -5.23
C SER A 95 -5.86 -13.84 -5.56
N LYS A 96 -6.55 -14.94 -5.92
CA LYS A 96 -5.90 -16.21 -6.27
C LYS A 96 -5.07 -16.14 -7.55
N SER A 97 -5.61 -15.56 -8.63
CA SER A 97 -4.92 -15.50 -9.92
C SER A 97 -3.75 -14.51 -9.86
N VAL A 98 -3.97 -13.34 -9.27
CA VAL A 98 -2.92 -12.32 -9.14
C VAL A 98 -1.78 -12.80 -8.22
N HIS A 99 -2.06 -13.54 -7.15
CA HIS A 99 -1.02 -14.16 -6.32
C HIS A 99 -0.12 -15.07 -7.17
N ALA A 100 -0.72 -15.99 -7.93
CA ALA A 100 0.03 -16.93 -8.75
C ALA A 100 0.87 -16.23 -9.84
N ASN A 101 0.40 -15.10 -10.35
CA ASN A 101 1.14 -14.30 -11.32
C ASN A 101 2.30 -13.53 -10.68
N LEU A 102 2.07 -12.89 -9.53
CA LEU A 102 3.11 -12.19 -8.77
C LEU A 102 4.24 -13.12 -8.33
N ASP A 103 3.90 -14.34 -7.87
CA ASP A 103 4.89 -15.37 -7.50
C ASP A 103 5.79 -15.74 -8.70
N LYS A 104 5.18 -15.96 -9.87
CA LYS A 104 5.93 -16.23 -11.12
C LYS A 104 6.83 -15.06 -11.51
N ILE A 105 6.33 -13.82 -11.48
CA ILE A 105 7.12 -12.63 -11.85
C ILE A 105 8.32 -12.50 -10.93
N LEU A 106 8.11 -12.63 -9.61
CA LEU A 106 9.18 -12.55 -8.63
C LEU A 106 10.20 -13.68 -8.81
N ALA A 107 9.74 -14.90 -9.09
CA ALA A 107 10.62 -16.03 -9.38
C ALA A 107 11.48 -15.79 -10.64
N HIS A 108 10.89 -15.29 -11.73
CA HIS A 108 11.60 -14.95 -12.95
C HIS A 108 12.62 -13.82 -12.74
N ALA A 109 12.24 -12.76 -12.01
CA ALA A 109 13.17 -11.67 -11.68
C ALA A 109 14.35 -12.19 -10.84
N ARG A 110 14.11 -13.00 -9.81
CA ARG A 110 15.17 -13.59 -8.97
C ARG A 110 16.10 -14.54 -9.72
N ALA A 111 15.61 -15.20 -10.77
CA ALA A 111 16.38 -16.13 -11.59
C ALA A 111 17.11 -15.47 -12.77
N ALA A 112 16.84 -14.20 -13.04
CA ALA A 112 17.44 -13.46 -14.14
C ALA A 112 18.95 -13.23 -13.95
N LEU A 113 19.66 -13.01 -15.05
CA LEU A 113 21.08 -12.72 -15.03
C LEU A 113 21.41 -11.58 -16.02
N PRO A 114 21.75 -10.37 -15.54
CA PRO A 114 21.84 -9.98 -14.13
C PRO A 114 20.45 -9.92 -13.46
N VAL A 115 20.43 -10.12 -12.14
CA VAL A 115 19.21 -9.96 -11.35
C VAL A 115 18.85 -8.46 -11.34
N PRO A 116 17.61 -8.06 -11.70
CA PRO A 116 17.18 -6.67 -11.62
C PRO A 116 17.14 -6.20 -10.17
N LEU A 117 17.10 -4.88 -9.96
CA LEU A 117 16.84 -4.36 -8.62
C LEU A 117 15.38 -4.66 -8.24
N ILE A 118 15.16 -5.46 -7.19
CA ILE A 118 13.82 -5.81 -6.71
C ILE A 118 13.49 -4.96 -5.48
N ILE A 119 12.40 -4.20 -5.57
CA ILE A 119 11.92 -3.32 -4.50
C ILE A 119 10.48 -3.70 -4.15
N HIS A 120 10.27 -4.06 -2.90
CA HIS A 120 8.96 -4.26 -2.29
C HIS A 120 8.54 -2.97 -1.62
N VAL A 121 7.46 -2.38 -2.09
CA VAL A 121 6.84 -1.24 -1.44
C VAL A 121 5.69 -1.75 -0.59
N ARG A 122 5.68 -1.40 0.69
CA ARG A 122 4.67 -1.78 1.66
C ARG A 122 3.87 -0.55 2.08
N ASN A 123 2.55 -0.62 2.00
CA ASN A 123 1.68 0.44 2.47
C ASN A 123 1.52 0.36 3.99
N ASN A 124 1.61 1.50 4.65
CA ASN A 124 1.25 1.68 6.05
C ASN A 124 -0.13 2.34 6.10
N GLY A 125 -1.16 1.52 6.25
CA GLY A 125 -2.54 1.95 6.44
C GLY A 125 -2.72 2.79 7.70
N ASP A 126 -3.86 3.48 7.78
CA ASP A 126 -4.25 4.20 8.98
C ASP A 126 -4.77 3.22 10.04
N SER A 127 -5.00 3.72 11.26
CA SER A 127 -5.44 2.84 12.35
C SER A 127 -6.79 2.22 12.07
N GLY A 128 -6.87 0.88 12.18
CA GLY A 128 -8.03 0.08 11.83
C GLY A 128 -8.11 -0.37 10.37
N ASP A 129 -7.20 0.07 9.50
CA ASP A 129 -7.11 -0.47 8.14
C ASP A 129 -6.55 -1.91 8.17
N PRO A 130 -6.93 -2.77 7.20
CA PRO A 130 -6.42 -4.15 7.13
C PRO A 130 -4.89 -4.25 7.04
N ASP A 131 -4.24 -3.20 6.53
CA ASP A 131 -2.80 -3.02 6.40
C ASP A 131 -2.25 -1.97 7.38
N GLU A 132 -2.89 -1.78 8.54
CA GLU A 132 -2.31 -1.02 9.66
C GLU A 132 -0.95 -1.65 10.07
N PRO A 133 0.12 -0.86 10.29
CA PRO A 133 1.41 -1.40 10.72
C PRO A 133 1.31 -2.36 11.90
N LEU A 134 2.00 -3.50 11.79
CA LEU A 134 2.00 -4.62 12.75
C LEU A 134 0.70 -5.46 12.79
N ALA A 135 -0.33 -5.11 12.02
CA ALA A 135 -1.47 -6.00 11.81
C ALA A 135 -1.07 -7.21 10.96
N SER A 136 -1.83 -8.31 11.07
CA SER A 136 -1.56 -9.53 10.29
C SER A 136 -1.65 -9.30 8.78
N GLY A 137 -2.54 -8.41 8.34
CA GLY A 137 -2.73 -8.07 6.92
C GLY A 137 -1.62 -7.18 6.36
N TRP A 138 -0.82 -6.53 7.20
CA TRP A 138 0.23 -5.59 6.79
C TRP A 138 1.50 -6.27 6.28
N GLU A 139 1.77 -7.51 6.68
CA GLU A 139 3.00 -8.19 6.25
C GLU A 139 3.00 -8.45 4.74
N LEU A 140 4.19 -8.36 4.13
CA LEU A 140 4.39 -8.79 2.74
C LEU A 140 4.07 -10.28 2.62
N ILE A 141 3.41 -10.66 1.53
CA ILE A 141 3.11 -12.08 1.26
C ILE A 141 4.38 -12.85 0.88
N PHE A 142 5.29 -12.18 0.15
CA PHE A 142 6.56 -12.74 -0.32
C PHE A 142 7.68 -12.19 0.57
N PRO A 143 8.38 -13.04 1.33
CA PRO A 143 9.53 -12.61 2.09
C PRO A 143 10.62 -12.07 1.16
N PRO A 144 11.15 -10.86 1.42
CA PRO A 144 12.25 -10.31 0.64
C PRO A 144 13.54 -11.09 0.92
N SER A 145 14.37 -11.28 -0.11
CA SER A 145 15.73 -11.81 0.05
C SER A 145 16.67 -10.74 0.60
N ASN A 146 17.86 -11.11 1.09
CA ASN A 146 18.83 -10.18 1.71
C ASN A 146 19.27 -9.00 0.83
N HIS A 147 19.14 -9.12 -0.49
CA HIS A 147 19.54 -8.10 -1.47
C HIS A 147 18.35 -7.29 -2.02
N GLU A 148 17.13 -7.61 -1.58
CA GLU A 148 15.90 -6.95 -2.01
C GLU A 148 15.57 -5.82 -1.04
N ILE A 149 15.04 -4.72 -1.56
CA ILE A 149 14.76 -3.52 -0.78
C ILE A 149 13.30 -3.53 -0.34
N VAL A 150 13.03 -3.18 0.92
CA VAL A 150 11.67 -2.89 1.40
C VAL A 150 11.55 -1.40 1.68
N ILE A 151 10.52 -0.75 1.15
CA ILE A 151 10.19 0.66 1.40
C ILE A 151 8.78 0.75 1.94
N ASP A 152 8.62 1.33 3.12
CA ASP A 152 7.31 1.65 3.66
C ASP A 152 6.81 3.00 3.11
N LYS A 153 5.54 3.08 2.71
CA LYS A 153 4.88 4.32 2.24
C LYS A 153 3.58 4.59 2.98
N ARG A 154 3.12 5.84 2.95
CA ARG A 154 1.81 6.29 3.50
C ARG A 154 0.91 6.97 2.46
N LYS A 155 1.38 7.08 1.21
CA LYS A 155 0.66 7.76 0.12
C LYS A 155 0.54 6.81 -1.06
N ASN A 156 -0.46 6.99 -1.93
CA ASN A 156 -0.63 6.13 -3.11
C ASN A 156 0.60 6.19 -4.03
N ASN A 157 1.11 7.40 -4.31
CA ASN A 157 2.36 7.56 -5.04
C ASN A 157 3.54 7.09 -4.18
N ALA A 158 4.17 5.98 -4.57
CA ALA A 158 5.28 5.38 -3.85
C ALA A 158 6.55 6.25 -3.79
N PHE A 159 6.71 7.24 -4.67
CA PHE A 159 7.80 8.22 -4.60
C PHE A 159 7.54 9.33 -3.58
N ALA A 160 6.28 9.57 -3.19
CA ALA A 160 5.92 10.69 -2.37
C ALA A 160 6.20 10.43 -0.87
N GLY A 161 7.20 11.11 -0.32
CA GLY A 161 7.56 10.98 1.10
C GLY A 161 8.34 9.70 1.42
N THR A 162 8.93 9.06 0.41
CA THR A 162 9.83 7.92 0.55
C THR A 162 11.19 8.24 -0.09
N ARG A 163 12.13 7.30 0.00
CA ARG A 163 13.45 7.40 -0.62
C ARG A 163 13.52 6.71 -1.98
N LEU A 164 12.37 6.31 -2.54
CA LEU A 164 12.31 5.53 -3.79
C LEU A 164 12.98 6.28 -4.96
N ALA A 165 12.85 7.61 -5.02
CA ALA A 165 13.47 8.43 -6.06
C ALA A 165 15.00 8.54 -5.97
N GLU A 166 15.58 8.31 -4.78
CA GLU A 166 17.03 8.25 -4.58
C GLU A 166 17.59 6.90 -5.04
N ILE A 167 16.76 5.86 -4.97
CA ILE A 167 17.14 4.47 -5.27
C ILE A 167 16.94 4.14 -6.75
N ILE A 168 15.82 4.59 -7.34
CA ILE A 168 15.50 4.37 -8.76
C ILE A 168 15.94 5.59 -9.58
N PRO A 169 17.00 5.52 -10.40
CA PRO A 169 17.39 6.63 -11.26
C PRO A 169 16.31 6.92 -12.32
N SER A 170 16.25 8.14 -12.84
CA SER A 170 15.25 8.52 -13.85
C SER A 170 15.39 7.75 -15.17
N ALA A 171 16.59 7.23 -15.47
CA ALA A 171 16.85 6.43 -16.66
C ALA A 171 16.52 4.93 -16.50
N ALA A 172 16.13 4.48 -15.31
CA ALA A 172 15.77 3.08 -15.09
C ALA A 172 14.42 2.76 -15.74
N GLU A 173 14.34 1.56 -16.30
CA GLU A 173 13.10 0.91 -16.68
C GLU A 173 12.44 0.27 -15.44
N ILE A 174 11.17 0.57 -15.20
CA ILE A 174 10.44 0.08 -14.02
C ILE A 174 9.34 -0.88 -14.46
N VAL A 175 9.50 -2.15 -14.08
CA VAL A 175 8.47 -3.19 -14.20
C VAL A 175 7.61 -3.14 -12.95
N VAL A 176 6.32 -2.83 -13.10
CA VAL A 176 5.38 -2.61 -11.99
C VAL A 176 4.37 -3.75 -11.92
N ALA A 177 4.11 -4.21 -10.69
CA ALA A 177 3.04 -5.15 -10.36
C ALA A 177 2.56 -4.94 -8.92
N GLY A 178 1.35 -5.39 -8.59
CA GLY A 178 0.80 -5.34 -7.23
C GLY A 178 -0.53 -4.60 -7.10
N PHE A 179 -0.72 -3.82 -6.04
CA PHE A 179 -2.02 -3.28 -5.65
C PHE A 179 -1.95 -1.81 -5.22
N GLN A 180 -3.05 -1.06 -5.20
CA GLN A 180 -4.30 -1.33 -5.95
C GLN A 180 -4.24 -0.62 -7.30
N THR A 181 -4.89 -1.20 -8.32
CA THR A 181 -4.81 -0.71 -9.71
C THR A 181 -5.17 0.78 -9.84
N ASP A 182 -6.31 1.21 -9.32
CA ASP A 182 -6.79 2.60 -9.38
C ASP A 182 -6.21 3.54 -8.30
N TYR A 183 -5.39 3.00 -7.39
CA TYR A 183 -4.70 3.76 -6.35
C TYR A 183 -3.17 3.76 -6.57
N SER A 184 -2.44 2.92 -5.84
CA SER A 184 -0.97 2.96 -5.80
C SER A 184 -0.33 2.65 -7.15
N ILE A 185 -0.89 1.73 -7.93
CA ILE A 185 -0.39 1.42 -9.28
C ILE A 185 -0.50 2.66 -10.16
N ARG A 186 -1.74 3.17 -10.36
CA ARG A 186 -1.99 4.38 -11.16
C ARG A 186 -1.11 5.54 -10.73
N ALA A 187 -1.13 5.89 -9.44
CA ALA A 187 -0.40 7.06 -8.92
C ALA A 187 1.13 6.93 -9.06
N THR A 188 1.67 5.73 -8.86
CA THR A 188 3.12 5.50 -8.96
C THR A 188 3.57 5.43 -10.42
N CYS A 189 2.82 4.77 -11.30
CA CYS A 189 3.12 4.73 -12.74
C CYS A 189 3.12 6.15 -13.35
N SER A 190 2.09 6.95 -13.08
CA SER A 190 2.04 8.34 -13.56
C SER A 190 3.19 9.18 -13.02
N ALA A 191 3.57 8.99 -11.74
CA ALA A 191 4.71 9.69 -11.16
C ALA A 191 6.05 9.25 -11.77
N ALA A 192 6.23 7.96 -12.04
CA ALA A 192 7.43 7.43 -12.71
C ALA A 192 7.58 8.01 -14.13
N LEU A 193 6.51 8.03 -14.92
CA LEU A 193 6.51 8.68 -16.24
C LEU A 193 6.89 10.17 -16.14
N GLY A 194 6.32 10.89 -15.17
CA GLY A 194 6.67 12.30 -14.92
C GLY A 194 8.13 12.53 -14.50
N ARG A 195 8.82 11.50 -13.99
CA ARG A 195 10.26 11.51 -13.68
C ARG A 195 11.15 11.16 -14.89
N GLY A 196 10.56 10.73 -16.00
CA GLY A 196 11.27 10.29 -17.20
C GLY A 196 11.61 8.81 -17.25
N ASN A 197 11.09 8.00 -16.33
CA ASN A 197 11.28 6.55 -16.37
C ASN A 197 10.48 5.91 -17.51
N GLU A 198 11.04 4.87 -18.10
CA GLU A 198 10.25 3.89 -18.85
C GLU A 198 9.50 3.01 -17.86
N VAL A 199 8.21 2.79 -18.09
CA VAL A 199 7.33 2.05 -17.17
C VAL A 199 6.64 0.93 -17.92
N LEU A 200 6.77 -0.28 -17.40
CA LEU A 200 6.06 -1.46 -17.89
C LEU A 200 5.12 -1.96 -16.82
N LEU A 201 3.86 -2.13 -17.16
CA LEU A 201 2.86 -2.69 -16.26
C LEU A 201 2.47 -4.08 -16.75
N ILE A 202 2.62 -5.08 -15.90
CA ILE A 202 2.27 -6.46 -16.25
C ILE A 202 0.78 -6.67 -15.95
N LYS A 203 -0.01 -6.87 -17.00
CA LYS A 203 -1.42 -7.19 -16.92
C LYS A 203 -1.63 -8.50 -16.16
N GLU A 204 -2.78 -8.63 -15.48
CA GLU A 204 -3.09 -9.75 -14.60
C GLU A 204 -2.15 -9.92 -13.38
N ALA A 205 -1.18 -9.02 -13.21
CA ALA A 205 -0.30 -8.94 -12.04
C ALA A 205 -0.56 -7.67 -11.20
N HIS A 206 -1.69 -7.02 -11.45
CA HIS A 206 -2.26 -6.03 -10.56
C HIS A 206 -3.77 -6.24 -10.45
N ALA A 207 -4.36 -5.78 -9.36
CA ALA A 207 -5.81 -5.84 -9.20
C ALA A 207 -6.33 -4.76 -8.23
N THR A 208 -7.65 -4.61 -8.21
CA THR A 208 -8.35 -3.72 -7.27
C THR A 208 -9.64 -4.34 -6.73
N HIS A 209 -10.35 -3.62 -5.87
CA HIS A 209 -11.65 -4.01 -5.35
C HIS A 209 -12.78 -3.55 -6.28
N ASP A 210 -13.94 -4.18 -6.13
CA ASP A 210 -15.18 -3.62 -6.68
C ASP A 210 -15.42 -2.23 -6.08
N ARG A 211 -15.68 -1.23 -6.93
CA ARG A 211 -15.90 0.15 -6.49
C ARG A 211 -17.38 0.44 -6.34
N ILE A 212 -17.76 0.91 -5.15
CA ILE A 212 -19.10 1.42 -4.90
C ILE A 212 -19.17 2.84 -5.50
N GLU A 213 -20.01 3.01 -6.51
CA GLU A 213 -20.24 4.32 -7.11
C GLU A 213 -21.15 5.15 -6.21
N VAL A 214 -20.75 6.38 -5.91
CA VAL A 214 -21.51 7.29 -5.01
C VAL A 214 -22.43 8.23 -5.80
N LEU A 215 -22.12 8.46 -7.09
CA LEU A 215 -22.86 9.36 -7.97
C LEU A 215 -23.77 8.57 -8.94
N HIS A 216 -24.67 9.28 -9.63
CA HIS A 216 -25.53 8.75 -10.72
C HIS A 216 -26.39 7.53 -10.37
N GLY A 217 -26.97 7.49 -9.17
CA GLY A 217 -27.91 6.43 -8.76
C GLY A 217 -27.24 5.25 -8.03
N GLY A 218 -25.94 5.36 -7.75
CA GLY A 218 -25.18 4.32 -7.09
C GLY A 218 -24.84 3.15 -8.00
N GLY A 219 -24.29 2.09 -7.42
CA GLY A 219 -23.96 0.86 -8.15
C GLY A 219 -22.61 0.31 -7.74
N ILE A 220 -22.24 -0.79 -8.38
CA ILE A 220 -20.94 -1.42 -8.19
C ILE A 220 -20.27 -1.52 -9.56
N THR A 221 -19.14 -0.85 -9.72
CA THR A 221 -18.24 -1.08 -10.84
C THR A 221 -17.34 -2.26 -10.49
N ALA A 222 -17.45 -3.33 -11.26
CA ALA A 222 -16.66 -4.54 -11.01
C ALA A 222 -15.16 -4.27 -11.18
N ALA A 223 -14.33 -4.88 -10.32
CA ALA A 223 -12.88 -4.68 -10.27
C ALA A 223 -12.21 -4.79 -11.65
N TYR A 224 -12.54 -5.83 -12.43
CA TYR A 224 -11.95 -6.03 -13.77
C TYR A 224 -12.23 -4.89 -14.76
N ARG A 225 -13.34 -4.16 -14.59
CA ARG A 225 -13.66 -2.99 -15.44
C ARG A 225 -12.80 -1.81 -15.05
N ILE A 226 -12.59 -1.61 -13.75
CA ILE A 226 -11.71 -0.58 -13.22
C ILE A 226 -10.28 -0.86 -13.68
N GLU A 227 -9.84 -2.11 -13.58
CA GLU A 227 -8.52 -2.55 -14.04
C GLU A 227 -8.31 -2.21 -15.52
N ALA A 228 -9.25 -2.58 -16.40
CA ALA A 228 -9.17 -2.27 -17.83
C ALA A 228 -9.23 -0.76 -18.13
N GLU A 229 -10.03 0.02 -17.40
CA GLU A 229 -10.09 1.48 -17.55
C GLU A 229 -8.76 2.13 -17.20
N ILE A 230 -8.11 1.70 -16.11
CA ILE A 230 -6.82 2.24 -15.68
C ILE A 230 -5.67 1.75 -16.57
N GLU A 231 -5.71 0.50 -17.04
CA GLU A 231 -4.76 0.00 -18.05
C GLU A 231 -4.76 0.89 -19.29
N ALA A 232 -5.94 1.19 -19.84
CA ALA A 232 -6.07 2.06 -21.01
C ALA A 232 -5.58 3.49 -20.74
N GLU A 233 -5.91 4.06 -19.58
CA GLU A 233 -5.42 5.39 -19.17
C GLU A 233 -3.89 5.42 -19.09
N LEU A 234 -3.28 4.42 -18.46
CA LEU A 234 -1.83 4.35 -18.30
C LEU A 234 -1.13 4.10 -19.64
N GLU A 235 -1.69 3.27 -20.51
CA GLU A 235 -1.19 3.05 -21.85
C GLU A 235 -1.20 4.34 -22.68
N GLU A 236 -2.30 5.10 -22.65
CA GLU A 236 -2.40 6.41 -23.32
C GLU A 236 -1.37 7.41 -22.77
N ALA A 237 -1.08 7.34 -21.47
CA ALA A 237 -0.06 8.17 -20.82
C ALA A 237 1.39 7.78 -21.17
N GLY A 238 1.61 6.59 -21.75
CA GLY A 238 2.94 6.09 -22.16
C GLY A 238 3.50 4.94 -21.33
N VAL A 239 2.69 4.27 -20.50
CA VAL A 239 3.06 2.99 -19.88
C VAL A 239 2.98 1.87 -20.91
N HIS A 240 3.98 0.99 -20.96
CA HIS A 240 3.93 -0.20 -21.80
C HIS A 240 3.20 -1.34 -21.07
N LEU A 241 2.05 -1.77 -21.60
CA LEU A 241 1.34 -2.92 -21.05
C LEU A 241 1.96 -4.22 -21.59
N LEU A 242 2.23 -5.17 -20.68
CA LEU A 242 2.76 -6.48 -21.02
C LEU A 242 1.82 -7.59 -20.55
N ASP A 243 1.76 -8.70 -21.28
CA ASP A 243 1.01 -9.87 -20.86
C ASP A 243 1.91 -10.83 -20.04
N MET A 244 1.30 -11.71 -19.24
CA MET A 244 2.03 -12.72 -18.46
C MET A 244 2.93 -13.65 -19.30
N LYS A 245 2.63 -13.81 -20.60
CA LYS A 245 3.45 -14.59 -21.55
C LYS A 245 4.81 -13.95 -21.85
N ASP A 246 4.93 -12.63 -21.64
CA ASP A 246 6.13 -11.86 -21.95
C ASP A 246 7.13 -11.90 -20.78
N VAL A 247 6.67 -12.25 -19.57
CA VAL A 247 7.45 -12.25 -18.31
C VAL A 247 8.82 -12.94 -18.42
N PRO A 248 8.99 -14.11 -19.05
CA PRO A 248 10.30 -14.71 -19.20
C PRO A 248 11.30 -13.80 -19.90
N GLY A 249 10.87 -13.07 -20.93
CA GLY A 249 11.71 -12.16 -21.71
C GLY A 249 11.86 -10.75 -21.12
N ILE A 250 11.09 -10.39 -20.08
CA ILE A 250 11.19 -9.08 -19.42
C ILE A 250 12.53 -8.94 -18.71
N PHE A 251 13.03 -9.99 -18.06
CA PHE A 251 14.24 -9.91 -17.24
C PHE A 251 15.48 -10.49 -17.93
N GLU A 252 15.37 -10.92 -19.18
CA GLU A 252 16.50 -11.38 -19.98
C GLU A 252 17.32 -10.18 -20.50
N ASN A 253 18.63 -10.41 -20.71
CA ASN A 253 19.56 -9.41 -21.22
C ASN A 253 19.07 -8.83 -22.55
N ARG A 254 18.80 -7.52 -22.53
CA ARG A 254 18.68 -6.67 -23.72
C ARG A 254 19.84 -5.70 -23.73
#